data_AF-A0A2S5D2Q3-F1
#
_entry.id   AF-A0A2S5D2Q3-F1
#
_cell.length_a   1.000
_cell.length_b   1.000
_cell.length_c   1.000
_cell.angle_alpha   90.00
_cell.angle_beta   90.00
_cell.angle_gamma   90.00
#
_symmetry.space_group_name_H-M   'P 1'
#
loop_
_entity.id
_entity.type
_entity.pdbx_description
1 polymer ?
#
loop_
_entity_poly.entity_id
_entity_poly.type
_entity_poly.pdbx_seq_one_letter_code
_entity_poly.pdbx_strand_id
1 'polypeptide(L)'
;MKKISSVFILFVVVIGLVIPNFALAASENGQDNPFEAPEKYVSYLKSFGDTYDEFIQQYSELSKEKQEVILDVLQNGGDFDVELIESSMQSNEKHRYTRATVQTRPVSFDADFRLFGITFVKIRLEGRFEYSNQRVTSVQYKNAYIVQNFVPLSGFERTSLDAYVSDGKFYASAAFTAFVGAKIGDNVIGVRPRTFNIQLNSDYRGNVNGYAW
;
A
#
# COMPACT_ATOMS: atom_id res chain seq x y z
N MET A 1 -2.93 69.70 32.82
CA MET A 1 -3.92 69.07 31.91
C MET A 1 -3.27 67.86 31.24
N LYS A 2 -3.89 66.68 31.38
CA LYS A 2 -3.71 65.43 30.59
C LYS A 2 -2.27 64.89 30.49
N LYS A 3 -1.97 63.70 31.01
CA LYS A 3 -2.10 62.39 30.33
C LYS A 3 -1.79 61.32 31.40
N ILE A 4 -2.72 60.47 31.82
CA ILE A 4 -3.10 59.16 31.26
C ILE A 4 -1.94 58.13 31.24
N SER A 5 -2.10 57.17 32.16
CA SER A 5 -1.77 55.73 32.12
C SER A 5 -0.34 55.23 31.92
N SER A 6 0.10 54.37 32.85
CA SER A 6 0.24 52.94 32.51
C SER A 6 0.29 52.08 33.78
N VAL A 7 -0.87 51.60 34.22
CA VAL A 7 -0.97 50.46 35.15
C VAL A 7 -1.00 49.22 34.26
N PHE A 8 0.07 48.42 34.33
CA PHE A 8 0.17 47.12 33.68
C PHE A 8 -0.77 46.15 34.42
N ILE A 9 -2.03 46.07 33.97
CA ILE A 9 -2.95 45.02 34.40
C ILE A 9 -2.60 43.76 33.61
N LEU A 10 -2.08 42.80 34.38
CA LEU A 10 -1.78 41.43 34.00
C LEU A 10 -3.04 40.76 33.40
N PHE A 11 -3.08 40.61 32.08
CA PHE A 11 -4.10 39.82 31.41
C PHE A 11 -3.60 38.37 31.31
N VAL A 12 -3.84 37.58 32.36
CA VAL A 12 -3.76 36.11 32.26
C VAL A 12 -5.00 35.68 31.49
N VAL A 13 -4.88 35.55 30.18
CA VAL A 13 -5.87 34.83 29.37
C VAL A 13 -5.73 33.36 29.73
N VAL A 14 -6.49 32.91 30.73
CA VAL A 14 -6.85 31.50 30.85
C VAL A 14 -7.75 31.22 29.65
N ILE A 15 -7.17 30.80 28.52
CA ILE A 15 -7.94 30.07 27.52
C ILE A 15 -8.28 28.74 28.20
N GLY A 16 -9.43 28.73 28.85
CA GLY A 16 -10.12 27.49 29.15
C GLY A 16 -10.37 26.83 27.81
N LEU A 17 -9.48 25.91 27.44
CA LEU A 17 -9.80 24.84 26.53
C LEU A 17 -11.02 24.16 27.15
N VAL A 18 -12.19 24.50 26.64
CA VAL A 18 -13.35 23.63 26.68
C VAL A 18 -12.93 22.41 25.90
N ILE A 19 -12.24 21.49 26.57
CA ILE A 19 -12.21 20.10 26.16
C ILE A 19 -13.68 19.71 26.30
N PRO A 20 -14.43 19.42 25.22
CA PRO A 20 -15.69 18.74 25.41
C PRO A 20 -15.38 17.47 26.19
N ASN A 21 -15.87 17.41 27.42
CA ASN A 21 -15.99 16.18 28.19
C ASN A 21 -16.87 15.23 27.37
N PHE A 22 -16.26 14.49 26.45
CA PHE A 22 -16.83 13.25 25.93
C PHE A 22 -16.47 12.14 26.94
N ALA A 23 -17.00 12.27 28.14
CA ALA A 23 -17.25 11.12 28.98
C ALA A 23 -18.75 10.80 28.86
N LEU A 24 -19.06 9.55 28.53
CA LEU A 24 -20.36 8.96 28.18
C LEU A 24 -20.76 9.24 26.72
N ALA A 25 -20.84 8.26 25.82
CA ALA A 25 -21.08 6.84 26.01
C ALA A 25 -19.88 5.97 25.62
N ALA A 26 -19.45 5.10 26.54
CA ALA A 26 -19.02 3.79 26.10
C ALA A 26 -20.21 3.20 25.34
N SER A 27 -20.13 3.16 24.01
CA SER A 27 -21.09 2.42 23.21
C SER A 27 -20.93 0.95 23.61
N GLU A 28 -21.87 0.45 24.40
CA GLU A 28 -22.19 -0.97 24.54
C GLU A 28 -22.70 -1.53 23.21
N ASN A 29 -21.90 -1.45 22.16
CA ASN A 29 -21.94 -2.46 21.12
C ASN A 29 -20.69 -3.28 21.36
N GLY A 30 -20.85 -4.48 21.94
CA GLY A 30 -19.83 -5.50 21.92
C GLY A 30 -19.52 -5.83 20.46
N GLN A 31 -18.68 -5.02 19.84
CA GLN A 31 -18.25 -5.19 18.47
C GLN A 31 -17.15 -6.24 18.53
N ASP A 32 -17.59 -7.48 18.35
CA ASP A 32 -16.75 -8.67 18.34
C ASP A 32 -15.52 -8.45 17.43
N ASN A 33 -14.33 -8.77 17.97
CA ASN A 33 -13.11 -8.71 17.19
C ASN A 33 -13.22 -9.71 16.02
N PRO A 34 -13.18 -9.25 14.75
CA PRO A 34 -13.44 -10.11 13.60
C PRO A 34 -12.34 -11.14 13.38
N PHE A 35 -11.18 -10.98 14.01
CA PHE A 35 -10.07 -11.94 13.92
C PHE A 35 -10.17 -13.10 14.93
N GLU A 36 -11.18 -13.11 15.81
CA GLU A 36 -11.34 -14.18 16.82
C GLU A 36 -11.74 -15.54 16.24
N ALA A 37 -12.45 -15.54 15.11
CA ALA A 37 -12.92 -16.77 14.48
C ALA A 37 -13.15 -16.58 12.97
N PRO A 38 -12.92 -17.60 12.14
CA PRO A 38 -13.16 -17.52 10.69
C PRO A 38 -14.56 -17.04 10.31
N GLU A 39 -15.60 -17.49 11.02
CA GLU A 39 -16.99 -17.13 10.74
C GLU A 39 -17.28 -15.66 11.07
N LYS A 40 -16.64 -15.12 12.12
CA LYS A 40 -16.70 -13.69 12.48
C LYS A 40 -16.01 -12.85 11.40
N TYR A 41 -14.87 -13.31 10.90
CA TYR A 41 -14.16 -12.61 9.82
C TYR A 41 -14.99 -12.57 8.53
N VAL A 42 -15.58 -13.70 8.12
CA VAL A 42 -16.48 -13.74 6.95
C VAL A 42 -17.68 -12.80 7.13
N SER A 43 -18.28 -12.78 8.32
CA SER A 43 -19.39 -11.87 8.63
C SER A 43 -18.96 -10.40 8.54
N TYR A 44 -17.74 -10.09 9.00
CA TYR A 44 -17.15 -8.77 8.88
C TYR A 44 -16.93 -8.37 7.41
N LEU A 45 -16.38 -9.25 6.58
CA LEU A 45 -16.18 -8.99 5.15
C LEU A 45 -17.51 -8.70 4.43
N LYS A 46 -18.55 -9.49 4.73
CA LYS A 46 -19.90 -9.31 4.16
C LYS A 46 -20.56 -7.99 4.55
N SER A 47 -20.13 -7.36 5.64
CA SER A 47 -20.66 -6.04 6.04
C SER A 47 -20.31 -4.92 5.06
N PHE A 48 -19.33 -5.15 4.17
CA PHE A 48 -18.95 -4.23 3.09
C PHE A 48 -19.67 -4.53 1.75
N GLY A 49 -20.75 -5.32 1.78
CA GLY A 49 -21.46 -5.79 0.59
C GLY A 49 -20.59 -6.72 -0.25
N ASP A 50 -20.76 -6.65 -1.56
CA ASP A 50 -20.15 -7.59 -2.52
C ASP A 50 -18.64 -7.34 -2.78
N THR A 51 -18.06 -6.33 -2.11
CA THR A 51 -16.68 -5.87 -2.33
C THR A 51 -15.64 -6.99 -2.15
N TYR A 52 -15.90 -7.92 -1.24
CA TYR A 52 -14.95 -8.98 -0.85
C TYR A 52 -15.43 -10.39 -1.23
N ASP A 53 -16.44 -10.54 -2.09
CA ASP A 53 -17.05 -11.84 -2.37
C ASP A 53 -16.04 -12.87 -2.93
N GLU A 54 -15.16 -12.44 -3.84
CA GLU A 54 -14.10 -13.30 -4.38
C GLU A 54 -13.17 -13.81 -3.26
N PHE A 55 -12.74 -12.90 -2.38
CA PHE A 55 -11.90 -13.27 -1.24
C PHE A 55 -12.65 -14.20 -0.28
N ILE A 56 -13.91 -13.89 0.04
CA ILE A 56 -14.74 -14.72 0.93
C ILE A 56 -14.89 -16.13 0.36
N GLN A 57 -15.11 -16.26 -0.95
CA GLN A 57 -15.21 -17.56 -1.61
C GLN A 57 -13.90 -18.34 -1.46
N GLN A 58 -12.76 -17.76 -1.86
CA GLN A 58 -11.46 -18.42 -1.78
C GLN A 58 -11.09 -18.76 -0.32
N TYR A 59 -11.35 -17.85 0.62
CA TYR A 59 -11.10 -18.05 2.05
C TYR A 59 -11.95 -19.19 2.63
N SER A 60 -13.23 -19.27 2.25
CA SER A 60 -14.16 -20.28 2.74
C SER A 60 -13.85 -21.69 2.21
N GLU A 61 -13.12 -21.79 1.09
CA GLU A 61 -12.63 -23.06 0.53
C GLU A 61 -11.39 -23.62 1.26
N LEU A 62 -10.70 -22.80 2.07
CA LEU A 62 -9.56 -23.24 2.88
C LEU A 62 -10.00 -24.10 4.06
N SER A 63 -9.08 -24.95 4.57
CA SER A 63 -9.32 -25.65 5.84
C SER A 63 -9.37 -24.65 7.00
N LYS A 64 -10.04 -25.03 8.10
CA LYS A 64 -10.18 -24.17 9.27
C LYS A 64 -8.83 -23.74 9.84
N GLU A 65 -7.85 -24.64 9.83
CA GLU A 65 -6.49 -24.35 10.31
C GLU A 65 -5.81 -23.27 9.45
N LYS A 66 -5.99 -23.31 8.13
CA LYS A 66 -5.43 -22.28 7.22
C LYS A 66 -6.14 -20.94 7.39
N GLN A 67 -7.44 -20.97 7.61
CA GLN A 67 -8.23 -19.77 7.93
C GLN A 67 -7.72 -19.12 9.22
N GLU A 68 -7.52 -19.89 10.28
CA GLU A 68 -6.97 -19.40 11.55
C GLU A 68 -5.56 -18.83 11.40
N VAL A 69 -4.69 -19.45 10.59
CA VAL A 69 -3.36 -18.89 10.29
C VAL A 69 -3.45 -17.56 9.54
N ILE A 70 -4.39 -17.40 8.60
CA ILE A 70 -4.64 -16.10 7.96
C ILE A 70 -5.00 -15.05 9.01
N LEU A 71 -5.94 -15.35 9.91
CA LEU A 71 -6.35 -14.40 10.95
C LEU A 71 -5.18 -14.03 11.86
N ASP A 72 -4.34 -14.98 12.24
CA ASP A 72 -3.13 -14.73 13.02
C ASP A 72 -2.14 -13.82 12.27
N VAL A 73 -1.87 -14.10 10.99
CA VAL A 73 -0.99 -13.27 10.15
C VAL A 73 -1.53 -11.85 10.01
N LEU A 74 -2.86 -11.68 9.90
CA LEU A 74 -3.48 -10.36 9.85
C LEU A 74 -3.41 -9.65 11.21
N GLN A 75 -3.60 -10.35 12.33
CA GLN A 75 -3.64 -9.71 13.64
C GLN A 75 -2.24 -9.43 14.22
N ASN A 76 -1.30 -10.35 14.00
CA ASN A 76 0.00 -10.38 14.67
C ASN A 76 1.18 -10.15 13.71
N GLY A 77 0.93 -10.17 12.40
CA GLY A 77 1.96 -10.17 11.36
C GLY A 77 2.45 -11.60 11.05
N GLY A 78 3.18 -11.76 9.95
CA GLY A 78 3.69 -13.06 9.50
C GLY A 78 3.82 -13.12 7.98
N ASP A 79 4.75 -13.88 7.42
CA ASP A 79 5.17 -13.68 6.04
C ASP A 79 4.07 -13.95 5.00
N PHE A 80 4.13 -13.21 3.89
CA PHE A 80 3.35 -13.48 2.69
C PHE A 80 4.26 -14.11 1.64
N ASP A 81 3.73 -15.10 0.91
CA ASP A 81 4.33 -15.52 -0.33
C ASP A 81 4.21 -14.40 -1.36
N VAL A 82 5.20 -14.26 -2.24
CA VAL A 82 5.19 -13.21 -3.26
C VAL A 82 5.23 -13.85 -4.64
N GLU A 83 4.18 -13.64 -5.44
CA GLU A 83 4.22 -13.94 -6.87
C GLU A 83 4.56 -12.67 -7.66
N LEU A 84 5.53 -12.80 -8.56
CA LEU A 84 6.03 -11.72 -9.39
C LEU A 84 5.46 -11.88 -10.80
N ILE A 85 4.76 -10.84 -11.28
CA ILE A 85 4.18 -10.83 -12.62
C ILE A 85 4.87 -9.74 -13.43
N GLU A 86 5.77 -10.18 -14.31
CA GLU A 86 6.46 -9.29 -15.24
C GLU A 86 5.50 -8.84 -16.35
N SER A 87 5.35 -7.53 -16.49
CA SER A 87 4.63 -6.95 -17.63
C SER A 87 5.55 -5.99 -18.37
N SER A 88 6.31 -6.52 -19.34
CA SER A 88 6.88 -5.64 -20.35
C SER A 88 5.73 -5.15 -21.22
N MET A 89 5.35 -3.88 -21.13
CA MET A 89 4.54 -3.26 -22.18
C MET A 89 5.40 -3.22 -23.44
N GLN A 90 5.30 -4.25 -24.28
CA GLN A 90 5.96 -4.25 -25.58
C GLN A 90 5.39 -3.08 -26.38
N SER A 91 6.19 -2.03 -26.56
CA SER A 91 5.91 -1.03 -27.58
C SER A 91 5.88 -1.77 -28.92
N ASN A 92 4.74 -1.73 -29.62
CA ASN A 92 4.53 -2.29 -30.97
C ASN A 92 5.34 -1.55 -32.05
N GLU A 93 6.34 -0.78 -31.68
CA GLU A 93 7.17 -0.01 -32.60
C GLU A 93 8.24 -0.89 -33.24
N LYS A 94 7.93 -1.41 -34.44
CA LYS A 94 8.95 -1.83 -35.40
C LYS A 94 9.76 -0.59 -35.84
N HIS A 95 10.74 -0.19 -35.05
CA HIS A 95 11.60 0.94 -35.39
C HIS A 95 12.94 0.45 -35.91
N ARG A 96 13.21 0.77 -37.18
CA ARG A 96 14.51 0.61 -37.83
C ARG A 96 15.56 1.37 -37.03
N TYR A 97 16.61 0.67 -36.62
CA TYR A 97 17.74 1.22 -35.89
C TYR A 97 18.51 2.24 -36.73
N THR A 98 18.31 3.54 -36.46
CA THR A 98 19.24 4.61 -36.84
C THR A 98 19.90 5.18 -35.59
N ARG A 99 21.23 5.22 -35.60
CA ARG A 99 22.14 5.20 -34.43
C ARG A 99 22.25 6.52 -33.64
N ALA A 100 21.21 7.36 -33.58
CA ALA A 100 21.30 8.66 -32.90
C ALA A 100 20.01 9.20 -32.26
N THR A 101 18.88 8.51 -32.38
CA THR A 101 17.61 9.02 -31.83
C THR A 101 17.39 8.51 -30.41
N VAL A 102 17.15 9.42 -29.47
CA VAL A 102 16.70 9.09 -28.11
C VAL A 102 15.28 8.53 -28.20
N GLN A 103 15.06 7.34 -27.64
CA GLN A 103 13.77 6.65 -27.63
C GLN A 103 13.29 6.47 -26.19
N THR A 104 11.98 6.42 -25.97
CA THR A 104 11.40 6.16 -24.64
C THR A 104 10.82 4.75 -24.56
N ARG A 105 10.86 4.12 -23.39
CA ARG A 105 10.24 2.80 -23.15
C ARG A 105 9.53 2.78 -21.79
N PRO A 106 8.25 2.36 -21.74
CA PRO A 106 7.56 2.06 -20.49
C PRO A 106 7.87 0.64 -20.01
N VAL A 107 7.86 0.45 -18.69
CA VAL A 107 7.96 -0.86 -18.03
C VAL A 107 7.02 -0.89 -16.83
N SER A 108 6.47 -2.06 -16.53
CA SER A 108 5.68 -2.29 -15.33
C SER A 108 6.01 -3.65 -14.70
N PHE A 109 5.80 -3.73 -13.40
CA PHE A 109 6.05 -4.93 -12.62
C PHE A 109 5.01 -5.02 -11.51
N ASP A 110 4.35 -6.17 -11.42
CA ASP A 110 3.33 -6.44 -10.41
C ASP A 110 3.89 -7.42 -9.38
N ALA A 111 3.60 -7.17 -8.11
CA ALA A 111 3.84 -8.09 -7.02
C ALA A 111 2.52 -8.42 -6.31
N ASP A 112 2.17 -9.70 -6.31
CA ASP A 112 1.00 -10.23 -5.63
C ASP A 112 1.47 -10.86 -4.31
N PHE A 113 1.07 -10.26 -3.19
CA PHE A 113 1.33 -10.78 -1.84
C PHE A 113 0.20 -11.74 -1.46
N ARG A 114 0.56 -13.00 -1.23
CA ARG A 114 -0.36 -14.13 -1.11
C ARG A 114 -0.17 -14.90 0.18
N LEU A 115 -1.24 -15.51 0.65
CA LEU A 115 -1.17 -16.56 1.67
C LEU A 115 -2.11 -17.69 1.28
N PHE A 116 -1.60 -18.93 1.26
CA PHE A 116 -2.33 -20.12 0.83
C PHE A 116 -3.00 -20.01 -0.56
N GLY A 117 -2.36 -19.28 -1.48
CA GLY A 117 -2.87 -19.08 -2.85
C GLY A 117 -3.89 -17.95 -3.00
N ILE A 118 -4.28 -17.28 -1.91
CA ILE A 118 -5.18 -16.11 -1.94
C ILE A 118 -4.34 -14.84 -2.02
N THR A 119 -4.64 -13.95 -2.96
CA THR A 119 -4.00 -12.62 -3.04
C THR A 119 -4.62 -11.66 -2.04
N PHE A 120 -3.80 -11.06 -1.18
CA PHE A 120 -4.21 -10.06 -0.20
C PHE A 120 -3.95 -8.65 -0.71
N VAL A 121 -2.77 -8.43 -1.29
CA VAL A 121 -2.34 -7.12 -1.80
C VAL A 121 -1.68 -7.30 -3.14
N LYS A 122 -2.07 -6.48 -4.11
CA LYS A 122 -1.38 -6.37 -5.40
C LYS A 122 -0.79 -4.98 -5.54
N ILE A 123 0.51 -4.91 -5.73
CA ILE A 123 1.24 -3.65 -5.93
C ILE A 123 1.75 -3.60 -7.36
N ARG A 124 1.57 -2.46 -8.02
CA ARG A 124 2.18 -2.19 -9.33
C ARG A 124 3.24 -1.11 -9.20
N LEU A 125 4.41 -1.38 -9.77
CA LEU A 125 5.50 -0.43 -9.97
C LEU A 125 5.64 -0.15 -11.47
N GLU A 126 5.56 1.13 -11.84
CA GLU A 126 5.68 1.59 -13.23
C GLU A 126 6.89 2.50 -13.40
N GLY A 127 7.53 2.36 -14.55
CA GLY A 127 8.66 3.19 -14.96
C GLY A 127 8.56 3.59 -16.43
N ARG A 128 9.20 4.70 -16.77
CA ARG A 128 9.50 5.06 -18.15
C ARG A 128 10.89 5.64 -18.21
N PHE A 129 11.67 5.23 -19.19
CA PHE A 129 13.04 5.69 -19.35
C PHE A 129 13.34 6.03 -20.80
N GLU A 130 14.34 6.89 -21.00
CA GLU A 130 14.96 7.07 -22.31
C GLU A 130 16.13 6.11 -22.48
N TYR A 131 16.36 5.70 -23.72
CA TYR A 131 17.52 4.93 -24.10
C TYR A 131 18.09 5.38 -25.44
N SER A 132 19.41 5.27 -25.56
CA SER A 132 20.15 5.48 -26.81
C SER A 132 21.38 4.58 -26.80
N ASN A 133 21.86 4.18 -27.97
CA ASN A 133 23.03 3.30 -28.10
C ASN A 133 22.96 2.05 -27.21
N GLN A 134 21.77 1.45 -27.09
CA GLN A 134 21.51 0.25 -26.30
C GLN A 134 21.75 0.43 -24.78
N ARG A 135 21.68 1.66 -24.28
CA ARG A 135 21.81 1.98 -22.86
C ARG A 135 20.68 2.90 -22.45
N VAL A 136 20.12 2.65 -21.27
CA VAL A 136 19.22 3.58 -20.60
C VAL A 136 20.02 4.83 -20.22
N THR A 137 19.46 6.01 -20.47
CA THR A 137 20.14 7.30 -20.27
C THR A 137 19.47 8.19 -19.24
N SER A 138 18.14 8.10 -19.08
CA SER A 138 17.42 8.94 -18.14
C SER A 138 16.12 8.30 -17.66
N VAL A 139 15.68 8.67 -16.45
CA VAL A 139 14.34 8.36 -15.94
C VAL A 139 13.38 9.47 -16.37
N GLN A 140 12.26 9.09 -16.98
CA GLN A 140 11.22 10.00 -17.43
C GLN A 140 9.98 9.95 -16.54
N TYR A 141 9.68 8.79 -15.96
CA TYR A 141 8.52 8.59 -15.12
C TYR A 141 8.76 7.44 -14.15
N LYS A 142 8.21 7.59 -12.94
CA LYS A 142 8.11 6.55 -11.93
C LYS A 142 6.81 6.71 -11.18
N ASN A 143 6.11 5.61 -10.93
CA ASN A 143 4.96 5.59 -10.05
C ASN A 143 4.80 4.21 -9.43
N ALA A 144 4.14 4.17 -8.29
CA ALA A 144 3.72 2.92 -7.67
C ALA A 144 2.37 3.12 -7.00
N TYR A 145 1.51 2.11 -7.06
CA TYR A 145 0.18 2.13 -6.45
C TYR A 145 -0.33 0.73 -6.13
N ILE A 146 -1.28 0.67 -5.20
CA ILE A 146 -2.02 -0.55 -4.87
C ILE A 146 -3.07 -0.77 -5.95
N VAL A 147 -2.96 -1.86 -6.69
CA VAL A 147 -3.94 -2.27 -7.71
C VAL A 147 -5.15 -2.91 -7.04
N GLN A 148 -4.89 -3.70 -5.99
CA GLN A 148 -5.92 -4.48 -5.31
C GLN A 148 -5.54 -4.65 -3.83
N ASN A 149 -6.53 -4.50 -2.95
CA ASN A 149 -6.41 -4.75 -1.53
C ASN A 149 -7.64 -5.52 -1.05
N PHE A 150 -7.46 -6.79 -0.76
CA PHE A 150 -8.53 -7.67 -0.27
C PHE A 150 -8.55 -7.81 1.24
N VAL A 151 -7.72 -7.03 1.93
CA VAL A 151 -7.75 -6.96 3.38
C VAL A 151 -8.50 -5.67 3.74
N PRO A 152 -9.67 -5.76 4.39
CA PRO A 152 -10.44 -4.59 4.86
C PRO A 152 -9.73 -3.90 6.03
N LEU A 153 -8.50 -3.45 5.79
CA LEU A 153 -7.58 -2.93 6.77
C LEU A 153 -7.19 -1.51 6.39
N SER A 154 -6.92 -0.73 7.43
CA SER A 154 -6.56 0.68 7.40
C SER A 154 -5.54 1.04 6.32
N GLY A 155 -5.78 2.20 5.70
CA GLY A 155 -5.19 2.64 4.43
C GLY A 155 -3.70 2.37 4.24
N PHE A 156 -3.33 2.23 2.97
CA PHE A 156 -1.95 2.13 2.54
C PHE A 156 -1.36 3.54 2.42
N GLU A 157 -0.20 3.75 3.02
CA GLU A 157 0.63 4.92 2.78
C GLU A 157 1.85 4.53 1.97
N ARG A 158 2.10 5.23 0.86
CA ARG A 158 3.34 5.05 0.10
C ARG A 158 4.47 5.76 0.82
N THR A 159 5.30 5.01 1.53
CA THR A 159 6.41 5.52 2.34
C THR A 159 7.68 5.77 1.53
N SER A 160 7.83 5.17 0.34
CA SER A 160 8.94 5.48 -0.57
C SER A 160 8.57 5.29 -2.03
N LEU A 161 9.24 6.04 -2.90
CA LEU A 161 9.24 5.86 -4.35
C LEU A 161 10.53 6.45 -4.92
N ASP A 162 11.37 5.59 -5.52
CA ASP A 162 12.59 6.03 -6.17
C ASP A 162 12.83 5.35 -7.52
N ALA A 163 13.62 6.01 -8.38
CA ALA A 163 14.11 5.43 -9.62
C ALA A 163 15.36 6.17 -10.09
N TYR A 164 16.30 5.41 -10.67
CA TYR A 164 17.58 5.90 -11.14
C TYR A 164 18.10 5.08 -12.32
N VAL A 165 19.16 5.58 -12.95
CA VAL A 165 19.89 4.87 -14.01
C VAL A 165 21.28 4.52 -13.49
N SER A 166 21.65 3.25 -13.59
CA SER A 166 23.01 2.78 -13.30
C SER A 166 23.44 1.76 -14.35
N ASP A 167 24.70 1.81 -14.78
CA ASP A 167 25.26 0.87 -15.76
C ASP A 167 24.44 0.70 -17.07
N GLY A 168 23.72 1.74 -17.47
CA GLY A 168 22.86 1.71 -18.65
C GLY A 168 21.56 0.91 -18.47
N LYS A 169 21.15 0.67 -17.22
CA LYS A 169 19.88 0.03 -16.84
C LYS A 169 19.03 0.99 -16.00
N PHE A 170 17.72 0.81 -16.12
CA PHE A 170 16.73 1.48 -15.30
C PHE A 170 16.51 0.70 -14.00
N TYR A 171 16.37 1.40 -12.88
CA TYR A 171 16.01 0.84 -11.59
C TYR A 171 14.86 1.65 -11.00
N ALA A 172 13.90 0.99 -10.37
CA ALA A 172 12.85 1.63 -9.59
C ALA A 172 12.52 0.80 -8.35
N SER A 173 12.09 1.47 -7.28
CA SER A 173 11.63 0.83 -6.06
C SER A 173 10.53 1.65 -5.39
N ALA A 174 9.68 0.98 -4.63
CA ALA A 174 8.67 1.60 -3.79
C ALA A 174 8.42 0.76 -2.54
N ALA A 175 7.95 1.43 -1.49
CA ALA A 175 7.49 0.80 -0.27
C ALA A 175 6.14 1.38 0.15
N PHE A 176 5.26 0.49 0.59
CA PHE A 176 3.95 0.85 1.12
C PHE A 176 3.83 0.34 2.55
N THR A 177 3.52 1.21 3.49
CA THR A 177 3.18 0.79 4.84
C THR A 177 1.66 0.77 4.99
N ALA A 178 1.13 -0.38 5.37
CA ALA A 178 -0.27 -0.56 5.71
C ALA A 178 -0.40 -0.77 7.21
N PHE A 179 -1.47 -0.23 7.78
CA PHE A 179 -1.89 -0.61 9.12
C PHE A 179 -2.86 -1.77 8.97
N VAL A 180 -2.41 -2.96 9.37
CA VAL A 180 -3.20 -4.17 9.26
C VAL A 180 -4.04 -4.23 10.53
N GLY A 181 -5.36 -4.00 10.44
CA GLY A 181 -6.30 -3.98 11.58
C GLY A 181 -7.75 -3.75 11.15
N ALA A 182 -8.72 -4.23 11.94
CA ALA A 182 -10.14 -4.12 11.61
C ALA A 182 -10.67 -2.74 11.98
N LYS A 183 -11.33 -2.08 11.02
CA LYS A 183 -12.10 -0.87 11.30
C LYS A 183 -13.43 -1.25 11.95
N ILE A 184 -13.63 -0.77 13.17
CA ILE A 184 -14.76 -1.06 14.04
C ILE A 184 -15.32 0.29 14.50
N GLY A 185 -16.38 0.77 13.84
CA GLY A 185 -16.87 2.13 14.00
C GLY A 185 -15.81 3.16 13.56
N ASP A 186 -15.46 4.09 14.46
CA ASP A 186 -14.40 5.08 14.26
C ASP A 186 -13.01 4.61 14.70
N ASN A 187 -12.92 3.41 15.29
CA ASN A 187 -11.67 2.85 15.82
C ASN A 187 -11.06 1.82 14.86
N VAL A 188 -9.75 1.64 14.93
CA VAL A 188 -9.05 0.52 14.27
C VAL A 188 -8.42 -0.34 15.36
N ILE A 189 -8.78 -1.62 15.41
CA ILE A 189 -8.28 -2.58 16.40
C ILE A 189 -7.32 -3.56 15.72
N GLY A 190 -6.28 -3.99 16.44
CA GLY A 190 -5.31 -4.98 15.95
C GLY A 190 -4.19 -4.40 15.08
N VAL A 191 -3.89 -3.11 15.24
CA VAL A 191 -2.98 -2.37 14.35
C VAL A 191 -1.53 -2.84 14.50
N ARG A 192 -1.02 -3.57 13.51
CA ARG A 192 0.43 -3.68 13.28
C ARG A 192 0.80 -3.08 11.93
N PRO A 193 1.74 -2.12 11.88
CA PRO A 193 2.24 -1.60 10.62
C PRO A 193 3.01 -2.71 9.90
N ARG A 194 2.75 -2.83 8.60
CA ARG A 194 3.45 -3.74 7.71
C ARG A 194 3.90 -3.00 6.47
N THR A 195 5.17 -3.13 6.14
CA THR A 195 5.75 -2.52 4.94
C THR A 195 5.89 -3.59 3.85
N PHE A 196 5.30 -3.31 2.69
CA PHE A 196 5.43 -4.08 1.47
C PHE A 196 6.38 -3.35 0.52
N ASN A 197 7.42 -4.04 0.06
CA ASN A 197 8.44 -3.48 -0.81
C ASN A 197 8.35 -4.10 -2.20
N ILE A 198 8.62 -3.29 -3.21
CA ILE A 198 8.71 -3.74 -4.60
C ILE A 198 9.86 -3.03 -5.28
N GLN A 199 10.66 -3.77 -6.03
CA GLN A 199 11.73 -3.22 -6.85
C GLN A 199 11.75 -3.90 -8.22
N LEU A 200 12.14 -3.13 -9.23
CA LEU A 200 12.39 -3.65 -10.56
C LEU A 200 13.66 -3.02 -11.14
N ASN A 201 14.30 -3.75 -12.04
CA ASN A 201 15.30 -3.23 -12.95
C ASN A 201 14.97 -3.63 -14.38
N SER A 202 15.41 -2.83 -15.34
CA SER A 202 15.21 -3.13 -16.75
C SER A 202 16.36 -2.66 -17.63
N ASP A 203 16.68 -3.46 -18.65
CA ASP A 203 17.58 -3.05 -19.71
C ASP A 203 16.88 -2.16 -20.76
N TYR A 204 17.63 -1.65 -21.72
CA TYR A 204 17.07 -0.81 -22.80
C TYR A 204 16.01 -1.52 -23.65
N ARG A 205 15.94 -2.86 -23.63
CA ARG A 205 14.96 -3.66 -24.35
C ARG A 205 13.67 -3.82 -23.55
N GLY A 206 13.61 -3.36 -22.31
CA GLY A 206 12.44 -3.53 -21.47
C GLY A 206 12.34 -4.94 -20.88
N ASN A 207 13.43 -5.72 -20.87
CA ASN A 207 13.47 -6.95 -20.10
C ASN A 207 13.45 -6.56 -18.62
N VAL A 208 12.43 -6.98 -17.88
CA VAL A 208 12.25 -6.61 -16.48
C VAL A 208 12.74 -7.75 -15.60
N ASN A 209 13.44 -7.43 -14.52
CA ASN A 209 13.63 -8.34 -13.39
C ASN A 209 13.18 -7.59 -12.14
N GLY A 210 12.47 -8.24 -11.24
CA GLY A 210 12.05 -7.59 -10.01
C GLY A 210 12.05 -8.50 -8.80
N TYR A 211 11.76 -7.90 -7.66
CA TYR A 211 11.74 -8.54 -6.36
C TYR A 211 10.78 -7.79 -5.45
N ALA A 212 10.12 -8.49 -4.55
CA ALA A 212 9.22 -7.91 -3.57
C ALA A 212 9.22 -8.74 -2.28
N TRP A 213 8.95 -8.08 -1.15
CA TRP A 213 8.95 -8.66 0.20
C TRP A 213 8.16 -7.80 1.20
#